data_AF-A0A5J9WH79-F1
#
_entry.id   AF-A0A5J9WH79-F1
#
_cell.length_a   1.000
_cell.length_b   1.000
_cell.length_c   1.000
_cell.angle_alpha   90.00
_cell.angle_beta   90.00
_cell.angle_gamma   90.00
#
_symmetry.space_group_name_H-M   'P 1'
#
loop_
_entity.id
_entity.type
_entity.pdbx_description
1 polymer ?
#
loop_
_entity_poly.entity_id
_entity_poly.type
_entity_poly.pdbx_seq_one_letter_code
_entity_poly.pdbx_strand_id
1 'polypeptide(L)'
;MAIQGAEAAFVMLLFSVAFFFARLLLDRLVYKPLAAYLFNRLMNDEARQAKIVKFSESIWKLTYYASVQAWVLSIIKQEPWPLDTMQYFDGWPNQPMT
;
A
#
# COMPACT_ATOMS: atom_id res chain seq x y z
N MET A 1 12.65 -14.88 -24.04
CA MET A 1 12.89 -14.84 -22.57
C MET A 1 13.69 -13.62 -22.10
N ALA A 2 14.77 -13.19 -22.76
CA ALA A 2 15.55 -12.02 -22.33
C ALA A 2 14.81 -10.66 -22.45
N ILE A 3 13.98 -10.49 -23.48
CA ILE A 3 13.22 -9.24 -23.72
C ILE A 3 12.16 -8.99 -22.63
N GLN A 4 11.56 -10.04 -22.10
CA GLN A 4 10.56 -9.96 -21.02
C GLN A 4 11.19 -9.56 -19.67
N GLY A 5 12.47 -9.88 -19.47
CA GLY A 5 13.23 -9.45 -18.29
C GLY A 5 13.56 -7.95 -18.30
N ALA A 6 13.84 -7.39 -19.48
CA ALA A 6 14.12 -5.95 -19.62
C ALA A 6 12.86 -5.09 -19.36
N GLU A 7 11.71 -5.51 -19.91
CA GLU A 7 10.42 -4.87 -19.65
C GLU A 7 10.04 -4.94 -18.15
N ALA A 8 10.22 -6.11 -17.53
CA ALA A 8 9.98 -6.28 -16.10
C ALA A 8 10.91 -5.40 -15.24
N ALA A 9 12.19 -5.30 -15.60
CA ALA A 9 13.15 -4.43 -14.91
C ALA A 9 12.78 -2.94 -15.06
N PHE A 10 12.31 -2.53 -16.22
CA PHE A 10 11.83 -1.17 -16.46
C PHE A 10 10.58 -0.83 -15.62
N VAL A 11 9.62 -1.77 -15.55
CA VAL A 11 8.43 -1.62 -14.69
C VAL A 11 8.82 -1.55 -13.21
N MET A 12 9.77 -2.36 -12.74
CA MET A 12 10.26 -2.31 -11.36
C MET A 12 10.95 -0.98 -11.04
N LEU A 13 11.74 -0.45 -11.98
CA LEU A 13 12.38 0.86 -11.84
C LEU A 13 11.35 2.00 -11.78
N LEU A 14 10.39 2.00 -12.70
CA LEU A 14 9.29 2.96 -12.68
C LEU A 14 8.49 2.88 -11.38
N PHE A 15 8.17 1.67 -10.92
CA PHE A 15 7.44 1.48 -9.67
C PHE A 15 8.22 2.01 -8.46
N SER A 16 9.54 1.73 -8.39
CA SER A 16 10.40 2.24 -7.32
C SER A 16 10.47 3.76 -7.29
N VAL A 17 10.67 4.38 -8.47
CA VAL A 17 10.72 5.85 -8.61
C VAL A 17 9.35 6.46 -8.29
N ALA A 18 8.27 5.91 -8.83
CA ALA A 18 6.92 6.37 -8.56
C ALA A 18 6.56 6.25 -7.08
N PHE A 19 6.99 5.18 -6.40
CA PHE A 19 6.76 5.00 -4.97
C PHE A 19 7.51 6.04 -4.12
N PHE A 20 8.73 6.39 -4.52
CA PHE A 20 9.49 7.47 -3.89
C PHE A 20 8.78 8.82 -4.04
N PHE A 21 8.31 9.15 -5.25
CA PHE A 21 7.52 10.36 -5.48
C PHE A 21 6.18 10.34 -4.75
N ALA A 22 5.48 9.20 -4.72
CA ALA A 22 4.24 9.04 -3.97
C ALA A 22 4.45 9.32 -2.49
N ARG A 23 5.57 8.85 -1.90
CA ARG A 23 5.94 9.17 -0.52
C ARG A 23 6.12 10.66 -0.30
N LEU A 24 6.86 11.33 -1.19
CA LEU A 24 7.10 12.77 -1.08
C LEU A 24 5.82 13.59 -1.26
N LEU A 25 4.96 13.21 -2.20
CA LEU A 25 3.68 13.86 -2.46
C LEU A 25 2.71 13.66 -1.29
N LEU A 26 2.57 12.45 -0.76
CA LEU A 26 1.72 12.20 0.41
C LEU A 26 2.22 12.94 1.65
N ASP A 27 3.54 12.95 1.89
CA ASP A 27 4.11 13.67 3.03
C ASP A 27 3.83 15.18 2.95
N ARG A 28 4.01 15.79 1.77
CA ARG A 28 3.75 17.22 1.59
C ARG A 28 2.27 17.59 1.52
N LEU A 29 1.47 16.83 0.77
CA LEU A 29 0.09 17.22 0.42
C LEU A 29 -0.96 16.66 1.36
N VAL A 30 -0.69 15.54 2.03
CA VAL A 30 -1.67 14.90 2.90
C VAL A 30 -1.21 14.99 4.34
N TYR A 31 -0.01 14.50 4.67
CA TYR A 31 0.38 14.34 6.07
C TYR A 31 0.64 15.66 6.78
N LYS A 32 1.37 16.58 6.16
CA LYS A 32 1.60 17.93 6.72
C LYS A 32 0.32 18.74 6.93
N PRO A 33 -0.57 18.90 5.92
CA PRO A 33 -1.81 19.65 6.13
C PRO A 33 -2.81 18.91 7.03
N LEU A 34 -2.88 17.57 6.99
CA LEU A 34 -3.72 16.79 7.90
C LEU A 34 -3.25 16.95 9.35
N ALA A 35 -1.94 16.90 9.59
CA ALA A 35 -1.37 17.13 10.91
C ALA A 35 -1.54 18.58 11.35
N ALA A 36 -1.33 19.55 10.45
CA ALA A 36 -1.59 20.96 10.74
C ALA A 36 -3.06 21.17 11.13
N TYR A 37 -4.01 20.63 10.37
CA TYR A 37 -5.44 20.70 10.69
C TYR A 37 -5.77 20.07 12.04
N LEU A 38 -5.27 18.86 12.31
CA LEU A 38 -5.53 18.11 13.55
C LEU A 38 -4.95 18.81 14.79
N PHE A 39 -3.74 19.38 14.66
CA PHE A 39 -3.02 20.02 15.76
C PHE A 39 -3.21 21.54 15.86
N ASN A 40 -3.80 22.21 14.86
CA ASN A 40 -4.07 23.67 14.87
C ASN A 40 -4.91 24.09 16.07
N ARG A 41 -5.73 23.17 16.59
CA ARG A 41 -6.66 23.44 17.68
C ARG A 41 -6.13 23.11 19.08
N LEU A 42 -4.92 22.53 19.20
CA LEU A 42 -4.56 21.78 20.42
C LEU A 42 -3.26 22.19 21.13
N MET A 43 -2.30 22.93 20.53
CA MET A 43 -0.96 23.03 21.19
C MET A 43 0.02 24.13 20.75
N ASN A 44 0.97 24.43 21.65
CA ASN A 44 2.17 25.27 21.48
C ASN A 44 3.12 24.77 20.37
N ASP A 45 3.88 25.70 19.79
CA ASP A 45 4.61 25.54 18.52
C ASP A 45 5.67 24.42 18.48
N GLU A 46 6.51 24.28 19.52
CA GLU A 46 7.58 23.26 19.53
C GLU A 46 7.05 21.83 19.68
N ALA A 47 6.12 21.62 20.62
CA ALA A 47 5.49 20.31 20.83
C ALA A 47 4.60 19.92 19.63
N ARG A 48 4.12 20.89 18.86
CA ARG A 48 3.35 20.69 17.63
C ARG A 48 4.22 20.09 16.53
N GLN A 49 5.40 20.65 16.25
CA GLN A 49 6.29 20.13 15.20
C GLN A 49 6.75 18.69 15.48
N ALA A 50 7.13 18.39 16.73
CA ALA A 50 7.54 17.05 17.13
C ALA A 50 6.40 16.02 16.95
N LYS A 51 5.15 16.39 17.24
CA LYS A 51 3.98 15.51 17.01
C LYS A 51 3.65 15.37 15.52
N ILE A 52 3.80 16.42 14.72
CA ILE A 52 3.58 16.37 13.27
C ILE A 52 4.53 15.37 12.61
N VAL A 53 5.83 15.40 12.95
CA VAL A 53 6.81 14.46 12.41
C VAL A 53 6.44 13.02 12.76
N LYS A 54 6.16 12.74 14.03
CA LYS A 54 5.74 11.40 14.50
C LYS A 54 4.45 10.92 13.85
N PHE A 55 3.49 11.82 13.67
CA PHE A 55 2.23 11.51 13.00
C PHE A 55 2.47 11.18 11.52
N SER A 56 3.31 11.96 10.83
CA SER A 56 3.69 11.70 9.43
C SER A 56 4.35 10.32 9.25
N GLU A 57 5.26 9.95 10.16
CA GLU A 57 5.88 8.63 10.14
C GLU A 57 4.87 7.49 10.38
N SER A 58 3.92 7.69 11.30
CA SER A 58 2.89 6.70 11.61
C SER A 58 1.90 6.52 10.46
N ILE A 59 1.41 7.62 9.88
CA ILE A 59 0.40 7.57 8.82
C ILE A 59 0.98 7.03 7.51
N TRP A 60 2.28 7.24 7.24
CA TRP A 60 2.97 6.58 6.13
C TRP A 60 2.97 5.05 6.29
N LYS A 61 3.28 4.55 7.50
CA LYS A 61 3.21 3.11 7.81
C LYS A 61 1.79 2.58 7.62
N LEU A 62 0.79 3.31 8.14
CA LEU A 62 -0.63 2.94 7.97
C LEU A 62 -1.01 2.84 6.48
N THR A 63 -0.64 3.85 5.69
CA THR A 63 -0.94 3.88 4.25
C THR A 63 -0.28 2.71 3.52
N TYR A 64 0.96 2.37 3.88
CA TYR A 64 1.65 1.20 3.34
C TYR A 64 0.89 -0.10 3.64
N TYR A 65 0.59 -0.38 4.91
CA TYR A 65 -0.14 -1.60 5.28
C TYR A 65 -1.56 -1.65 4.70
N ALA A 66 -2.25 -0.50 4.62
CA ALA A 66 -3.57 -0.41 4.00
C ALA A 66 -3.51 -0.69 2.49
N SER A 67 -2.51 -0.18 1.79
CA SER A 67 -2.33 -0.43 0.36
C SER A 67 -2.05 -1.91 0.05
N VAL A 68 -1.20 -2.55 0.84
CA VAL A 68 -0.93 -4.00 0.73
C VAL A 68 -2.20 -4.81 0.98
N GLN A 69 -2.95 -4.48 2.03
CA GLN A 69 -4.23 -5.14 2.31
C GLN A 69 -5.25 -4.93 1.19
N ALA A 70 -5.37 -3.72 0.65
CA ALA A 70 -6.25 -3.43 -0.47
C ALA A 70 -5.85 -4.22 -1.73
N TRP A 71 -4.55 -4.36 -2.00
CA TRP A 71 -4.04 -5.16 -3.10
C TRP A 71 -4.35 -6.65 -2.92
N VAL A 72 -4.10 -7.20 -1.72
CA VAL A 72 -4.46 -8.58 -1.37
C VAL A 72 -5.97 -8.81 -1.51
N LEU A 73 -6.79 -7.90 -0.99
CA LEU A 73 -8.25 -7.98 -1.14
C LEU A 73 -8.67 -7.90 -2.62
N SER A 74 -7.98 -7.12 -3.44
CA SER A 74 -8.26 -7.02 -4.87
C SER A 74 -7.96 -8.33 -5.61
N ILE A 75 -6.90 -9.05 -5.21
CA ILE A 75 -6.59 -10.38 -5.76
C ILE A 75 -7.65 -11.39 -5.31
N ILE A 76 -7.96 -11.39 -4.01
CA ILE A 76 -8.97 -12.27 -3.41
C ILE A 76 -10.34 -12.07 -4.06
N LYS A 77 -10.71 -10.84 -4.46
CA LYS A 77 -12.00 -10.57 -5.14
C LYS A 77 -12.05 -11.03 -6.59
N GLN A 78 -10.92 -11.13 -7.27
CA GLN A 78 -10.88 -11.61 -8.66
C GLN A 78 -11.05 -13.14 -8.73
N GLU A 79 -10.66 -13.82 -7.65
CA GLU A 79 -10.74 -15.27 -7.55
C GLU A 79 -12.02 -15.72 -6.82
N PRO A 80 -12.74 -16.75 -7.31
CA PRO A 80 -13.96 -17.24 -6.67
C PRO A 80 -13.70 -18.15 -5.45
N TRP A 81 -12.47 -18.60 -5.25
CA TRP A 81 -12.04 -19.49 -4.16
C TRP A 81 -12.33 -19.05 -2.71
N PRO A 82 -12.44 -17.75 -2.34
CA PRO A 82 -12.67 -17.37 -0.94
C PRO A 82 -14.11 -17.57 -0.49
N LEU A 83 -15.06 -17.62 -1.43
CA LEU A 83 -16.49 -17.83 -1.16
C LEU A 83 -16.91 -19.28 -1.39
N ASP A 84 -16.20 -19.99 -2.25
CA ASP A 84 -16.52 -21.37 -2.63
C ASP A 84 -15.26 -22.24 -2.59
N THR A 85 -15.09 -22.96 -1.47
CA THR A 85 -13.94 -23.84 -1.24
C THR A 85 -13.90 -25.01 -2.21
N MET A 86 -15.02 -25.35 -2.88
CA MET A 86 -15.06 -26.45 -3.85
C MET A 86 -14.43 -26.03 -5.16
N GLN A 87 -14.64 -24.78 -5.56
CA GLN A 87 -13.97 -24.22 -6.74
C GLN A 87 -12.45 -24.30 -6.58
N TYR A 88 -11.89 -24.00 -5.38
CA TYR A 88 -10.42 -23.99 -5.14
C TYR A 88 -9.70 -25.23 -5.67
N PHE A 89 -10.39 -26.37 -5.71
CA PHE A 89 -9.87 -27.62 -6.20
C PHE A 89 -10.18 -27.92 -7.68
N ASP A 90 -11.26 -27.38 -8.26
CA ASP A 90 -11.58 -27.52 -9.69
C ASP A 90 -10.58 -26.79 -10.60
N GLY A 91 -9.95 -25.72 -10.10
CA GLY A 91 -8.92 -24.98 -10.83
C GLY A 91 -7.57 -25.69 -10.94
N TRP A 92 -7.33 -26.75 -10.15
CA TRP A 92 -6.03 -27.41 -10.07
C TRP A 92 -6.04 -28.74 -10.85
N PRO A 93 -5.30 -28.87 -11.96
CA PRO A 93 -5.23 -30.15 -12.65
C PRO A 93 -4.48 -31.14 -11.75
N ASN A 94 -5.17 -32.24 -11.39
CA ASN A 94 -4.64 -33.46 -10.78
C ASN A 94 -4.56 -33.55 -9.22
N GLN A 95 -5.49 -32.98 -8.45
CA GLN A 95 -5.61 -33.33 -7.02
C GLN A 95 -6.61 -34.48 -6.79
N PRO A 96 -6.16 -35.68 -6.36
CA PRO A 96 -7.07 -36.73 -5.94
C PRO A 96 -7.71 -36.36 -4.61
N MET A 97 -9.00 -36.04 -4.65
CA MET A 97 -9.87 -35.97 -3.47
C MET A 97 -10.10 -37.39 -2.98
N THR A 98 -9.43 -37.78 -1.90
CA THR A 98 -9.72 -39.04 -1.19
C THR A 98 -10.40 -38.71 0.13
#